data_AF-A0A968UB67-F1
#
_entry.id   AF-A0A968UB67-F1
#
_cell.length_a   1.000
_cell.length_b   1.000
_cell.length_c   1.000
_cell.angle_alpha   90.00
_cell.angle_beta   90.00
_cell.angle_gamma   90.00
#
_symmetry.space_group_name_H-M   'P 1'
#
loop_
_entity.id
_entity.type
_entity.pdbx_description
1 polymer ?
#
loop_
_entity_poly.entity_id
_entity_poly.type
_entity_poly.pdbx_seq_one_letter_code
_entity_poly.pdbx_strand_id
1 'polypeptide(L)'
;MFSELTKFSQIFYRRLAYGLMALVLAVGLGLATPTTSQASIFDLIFQGIRYVQLSNLSERDEVVLGTQIDQQLKASGVRMYTANSAVNQYINEIGQRLAVTSDRPNLPYTFQVVADDSINAFATTGGFVYVHTGLIKAASNEAELAGVMAHEIGHITGRHVIQRMQQAAIASGIAGALEVRQDTLVNLGMQLALELPNSREAEYDADRRGFHNMGRAGYDTNGFISFMQKLERQGGSPPEFLSTHPNPGNRVSNLQALNAEGTYANTGRGTDAAAHQARIRGL
;
A
#
# COMPACT_ATOMS: atom_id res chain seq x y z
N MET A 1 -13.95 68.05 41.78
CA MET A 1 -13.29 67.08 42.69
C MET A 1 -13.71 65.62 42.44
N PHE A 2 -14.93 65.33 41.97
CA PHE A 2 -15.39 63.95 41.70
C PHE A 2 -14.86 63.29 40.41
N SER A 3 -14.36 64.04 39.41
CA SER A 3 -13.90 63.48 38.11
C SER A 3 -12.47 62.93 38.11
N GLU A 4 -11.63 63.35 39.06
CA GLU A 4 -10.23 62.88 39.15
C GLU A 4 -10.16 61.52 39.87
N LEU A 5 -11.04 61.28 40.84
CA LEU A 5 -11.15 60.01 41.58
C LEU A 5 -11.62 58.84 40.68
N THR A 6 -12.49 59.11 39.70
CA THR A 6 -12.98 58.09 38.75
C THR A 6 -11.95 57.71 37.70
N LYS A 7 -11.10 58.65 37.26
CA LYS A 7 -9.97 58.35 36.37
C LYS A 7 -8.90 57.53 37.07
N PHE A 8 -8.59 57.87 38.33
CA PHE A 8 -7.63 57.12 39.13
C PHE A 8 -8.08 55.68 39.37
N SER A 9 -9.36 55.48 39.71
CA SER A 9 -9.90 54.13 39.90
C SER A 9 -9.90 53.32 38.60
N GLN A 10 -10.27 53.91 37.46
CA GLN A 10 -10.21 53.22 36.16
C GLN A 10 -8.79 52.82 35.73
N ILE A 11 -7.79 53.67 35.98
CA ILE A 11 -6.38 53.34 35.71
C ILE A 11 -5.90 52.21 36.62
N PHE A 12 -6.30 52.25 37.90
CA PHE A 12 -5.96 51.20 38.87
C PHE A 12 -6.56 49.85 38.47
N TYR A 13 -7.86 49.80 38.16
CA TYR A 13 -8.54 48.56 37.74
C TYR A 13 -8.00 48.01 36.41
N ARG A 14 -7.64 48.86 35.44
CA ARG A 14 -7.01 48.40 34.19
C ARG A 14 -5.65 47.76 34.45
N ARG A 15 -4.81 48.38 35.29
CA ARG A 15 -3.50 47.80 35.66
C ARG A 15 -3.65 46.48 36.39
N LEU A 16 -4.63 46.36 37.28
CA LEU A 16 -4.93 45.11 37.99
C LEU A 16 -5.45 44.03 37.03
N ALA A 17 -6.30 44.39 36.07
CA ALA A 17 -6.80 43.48 35.05
C ALA A 17 -5.70 42.97 34.10
N TYR A 18 -4.78 43.86 33.66
CA TYR A 18 -3.62 43.44 32.85
C TYR A 18 -2.68 42.54 33.65
N GLY A 19 -2.48 42.80 34.94
CA GLY A 19 -1.71 41.94 35.83
C GLY A 19 -2.32 40.54 35.97
N LEU A 20 -3.64 40.46 36.18
CA LEU A 20 -4.38 39.19 36.23
C LEU A 20 -4.34 38.45 34.90
N MET A 21 -4.52 39.14 33.78
CA MET A 21 -4.48 38.53 32.45
C MET A 21 -3.09 37.98 32.11
N ALA A 22 -2.02 38.71 32.48
CA ALA A 22 -0.64 38.25 32.34
C ALA A 22 -0.34 37.03 33.25
N LEU A 23 -0.88 37.02 34.47
CA LEU A 23 -0.75 35.89 35.40
C LEU A 23 -1.46 34.64 34.86
N VAL A 24 -2.68 34.79 34.32
CA VAL A 24 -3.44 33.68 33.71
C VAL A 24 -2.73 33.12 32.48
N LEU A 25 -2.17 33.98 31.63
CA LEU A 25 -1.34 33.55 30.48
C LEU A 25 -0.07 32.83 30.92
N ALA A 26 0.63 33.33 31.95
CA ALA A 26 1.86 32.71 32.46
C ALA A 26 1.58 31.34 33.11
N VAL A 27 0.50 31.21 33.87
CA VAL A 27 0.09 29.94 34.49
C VAL A 27 -0.43 28.95 33.44
N GLY A 28 -1.17 29.42 32.42
CA GLY A 28 -1.63 28.59 31.31
C GLY A 28 -0.48 27.99 30.48
N LEU A 29 0.60 28.75 30.28
CA LEU A 29 1.82 28.27 29.61
C LEU A 29 2.66 27.34 30.50
N GLY A 30 2.55 27.43 31.82
CA GLY A 30 3.27 26.58 32.78
C GLY A 30 2.65 25.21 33.05
N LEU A 31 1.34 25.05 32.79
CA LEU A 31 0.61 23.78 33.00
C LEU A 31 0.57 22.89 31.75
N ALA A 32 0.96 23.41 30.59
CA ALA A 32 1.25 22.62 29.40
C ALA A 32 2.70 22.13 29.43
N THR A 33 3.07 21.35 30.44
CA THR A 33 4.29 20.54 30.31
C THR A 33 4.02 19.54 29.19
N PRO A 34 4.75 19.55 28.06
CA PRO A 34 4.70 18.40 27.18
C PRO A 34 5.07 17.20 28.05
N THR A 35 4.18 16.21 28.13
CA THR A 35 4.61 14.88 28.53
C THR A 35 5.66 14.48 27.51
N THR A 36 6.92 14.71 27.87
CA THR A 36 8.03 14.06 27.20
C THR A 36 7.74 12.58 27.36
N SER A 37 7.40 11.90 26.25
CA SER A 37 7.63 10.47 26.28
C SER A 37 9.09 10.32 26.65
N GLN A 38 9.38 9.54 27.69
CA GLN A 38 10.75 9.18 28.01
C GLN A 38 11.27 8.26 26.91
N ALA A 39 11.44 8.79 25.70
CA ALA A 39 12.41 8.24 24.77
C ALA A 39 13.76 8.69 25.32
N SER A 40 14.54 7.73 25.82
CA SER A 40 15.90 8.01 26.24
C SER A 40 16.65 8.64 25.07
N ILE A 41 17.53 9.61 25.34
CA ILE A 41 18.47 10.11 24.32
C ILE A 41 19.30 8.93 23.77
N PHE A 42 19.51 7.89 24.59
CA PHE A 42 20.09 6.63 24.15
C PHE A 42 19.18 5.84 23.20
N ASP A 43 17.86 5.84 23.37
CA ASP A 43 16.93 5.21 22.42
C ASP A 43 16.94 5.94 21.07
N LEU A 44 17.06 7.28 21.09
CA LEU A 44 17.22 8.13 19.90
C LEU A 44 18.58 7.98 19.20
N ILE A 45 19.65 7.68 19.95
CA ILE A 45 21.00 7.48 19.41
C ILE A 45 21.22 6.02 18.95
N PHE A 46 20.60 5.04 19.61
CA PHE A 46 20.76 3.61 19.30
C PHE A 46 19.68 3.03 18.37
N GLN A 47 18.48 3.63 18.27
CA GLN A 47 17.66 3.46 17.07
C GLN A 47 18.24 4.36 15.99
N GLY A 48 19.33 3.90 15.37
CA GLY A 48 20.06 4.66 14.37
C GLY A 48 19.10 5.21 13.33
N ILE A 49 19.00 6.53 13.23
CA ILE A 49 18.24 7.20 12.19
C ILE A 49 18.88 6.80 10.87
N ARG A 50 18.26 5.85 10.16
CA ARG A 50 18.71 5.43 8.85
C ARG A 50 18.05 6.34 7.84
N TYR A 51 18.90 6.94 7.01
CA TYR A 51 18.44 7.70 5.87
C TYR A 51 18.57 6.88 4.60
N VAL A 52 17.62 7.07 3.70
CA VAL A 52 17.54 6.34 2.45
C VAL A 52 17.43 7.31 1.28
N GLN A 53 18.23 7.06 0.26
CA GLN A 53 18.18 7.78 -1.01
C GLN A 53 17.29 7.00 -1.99
N LEU A 54 16.05 7.46 -2.20
CA LEU A 54 15.07 6.76 -3.04
C LEU A 54 15.50 6.62 -4.50
N SER A 55 16.25 7.58 -5.05
CA SER A 55 16.70 7.57 -6.44
C SER A 55 17.73 6.48 -6.76
N ASN A 56 18.43 5.95 -5.74
CA ASN A 56 19.43 4.90 -5.89
C ASN A 56 19.22 3.78 -4.85
N LEU A 57 17.95 3.49 -4.54
CA LEU A 57 17.61 2.45 -3.57
C LEU A 57 18.08 1.08 -4.09
N SER A 58 18.99 0.44 -3.35
CA SER A 58 19.45 -0.91 -3.66
C SER A 58 18.31 -1.92 -3.46
N GLU A 59 18.38 -3.08 -4.13
CA GLU A 59 17.39 -4.14 -3.92
C GLU A 59 17.34 -4.61 -2.46
N ARG A 60 18.49 -4.65 -1.79
CA ARG A 60 18.55 -5.01 -0.37
C ARG A 60 17.81 -4.01 0.51
N ASP A 61 18.01 -2.71 0.28
CA ASP A 61 17.34 -1.67 1.06
C ASP A 61 15.84 -1.64 0.75
N GLU A 62 15.46 -1.94 -0.49
CA GLU A 62 14.07 -2.14 -0.90
C GLU A 62 13.40 -3.27 -0.11
N VAL A 63 14.07 -4.42 0.05
CA VAL A 63 13.57 -5.55 0.86
C VAL A 63 13.45 -5.17 2.34
N VAL A 64 14.43 -4.44 2.89
CA VAL A 64 14.38 -3.98 4.29
C VAL A 64 13.21 -3.02 4.51
N LEU A 65 13.01 -2.06 3.60
CA LEU A 65 11.88 -1.15 3.64
C LEU A 65 10.55 -1.90 3.55
N GLY A 66 10.43 -2.86 2.62
CA GLY A 66 9.24 -3.72 2.48
C GLY A 66 8.92 -4.49 3.76
N THR A 67 9.95 -5.05 4.41
CA THR A 67 9.80 -5.78 5.67
C THR A 67 9.27 -4.88 6.80
N GLN A 68 9.71 -3.63 6.85
CA GLN A 68 9.23 -2.67 7.85
C GLN A 68 7.81 -2.19 7.55
N ILE A 69 7.46 -2.00 6.28
CA ILE A 69 6.08 -1.70 5.87
C ILE A 69 5.15 -2.87 6.26
N ASP A 70 5.55 -4.12 6.04
CA ASP A 70 4.79 -5.31 6.47
C ASP A 70 4.55 -5.33 7.99
N GLN A 71 5.59 -5.05 8.78
CA GLN A 71 5.46 -4.95 10.24
C GLN A 71 4.49 -3.84 10.65
N GLN A 72 4.58 -2.67 10.01
CA GLN A 72 3.72 -1.54 10.28
C GLN A 72 2.25 -1.80 9.89
N LEU A 73 2.02 -2.47 8.75
CA LEU A 73 0.68 -2.88 8.30
C LEU A 73 0.00 -3.79 9.32
N LYS A 74 0.74 -4.78 9.83
CA LYS A 74 0.23 -5.69 10.87
C LYS A 74 -0.05 -4.94 12.17
N ALA A 75 0.80 -3.98 12.54
CA ALA A 75 0.62 -3.15 13.72
C ALA A 75 -0.55 -2.16 13.59
N SER A 76 -0.85 -1.69 12.37
CA SER A 76 -1.96 -0.75 12.10
C SER A 76 -3.33 -1.41 12.03
N GLY A 77 -3.39 -2.75 12.09
CA GLY A 77 -4.63 -3.50 12.21
C GLY A 77 -4.97 -4.38 11.00
N VAL A 78 -4.09 -4.47 9.98
CA VAL A 78 -4.28 -5.43 8.88
C VAL A 78 -4.14 -6.85 9.42
N ARG A 79 -5.25 -7.61 9.38
CA ARG A 79 -5.32 -8.96 9.96
C ARG A 79 -5.01 -10.02 8.91
N MET A 80 -3.98 -10.83 9.17
CA MET A 80 -3.69 -11.99 8.32
C MET A 80 -4.72 -13.10 8.55
N TYR A 81 -5.11 -13.77 7.48
CA TYR A 81 -6.03 -14.90 7.52
C TYR A 81 -5.33 -16.16 8.04
N THR A 82 -5.73 -16.61 9.22
CA THR A 82 -5.09 -17.73 9.94
C THR A 82 -5.99 -18.95 10.12
N ALA A 83 -7.26 -18.89 9.70
CA ALA A 83 -8.22 -19.96 9.95
C ALA A 83 -7.97 -21.22 9.11
N ASN A 84 -7.36 -21.09 7.93
CA ASN A 84 -7.02 -22.24 7.09
C ASN A 84 -5.66 -22.04 6.40
N SER A 85 -4.66 -22.84 6.78
CA SER A 85 -3.32 -22.79 6.18
C SER A 85 -3.29 -23.29 4.74
N ALA A 86 -4.22 -24.15 4.33
CA ALA A 86 -4.28 -24.66 2.95
C ALA A 86 -4.58 -23.56 1.93
N VAL A 87 -5.40 -22.57 2.33
CA VAL A 87 -5.68 -21.37 1.52
C VAL A 87 -4.41 -20.53 1.38
N ASN A 88 -3.70 -20.29 2.49
CA ASN A 88 -2.43 -19.56 2.47
C ASN A 88 -1.39 -20.26 1.57
N GLN A 89 -1.27 -21.58 1.69
CA GLN A 89 -0.39 -22.38 0.84
C GLN A 89 -0.80 -22.27 -0.63
N TYR A 90 -2.10 -22.33 -0.93
CA TYR A 90 -2.62 -22.20 -2.28
C TYR A 90 -2.26 -20.85 -2.92
N ILE A 91 -2.45 -19.74 -2.19
CA ILE A 91 -2.06 -18.41 -2.66
C ILE A 91 -0.55 -18.33 -2.85
N ASN A 92 0.24 -18.86 -1.92
CA ASN A 92 1.69 -18.89 -2.08
C ASN A 92 2.13 -19.72 -3.30
N GLU A 93 1.51 -20.87 -3.57
CA GLU A 93 1.83 -21.69 -4.76
C GLU A 93 1.59 -20.94 -6.07
N ILE A 94 0.48 -20.21 -6.18
CA ILE A 94 0.19 -19.35 -7.33
C ILE A 94 1.24 -18.25 -7.44
N GLY A 95 1.48 -17.53 -6.34
CA GLY A 95 2.41 -16.41 -6.29
C GLY A 95 3.84 -16.79 -6.66
N GLN A 96 4.37 -17.87 -6.09
CA GLN A 96 5.74 -18.33 -6.37
C GLN A 96 5.90 -18.77 -7.83
N ARG A 97 4.87 -19.41 -8.41
CA ARG A 97 4.87 -19.78 -9.84
C ARG A 97 4.94 -18.55 -10.75
N LEU A 98 4.27 -17.46 -10.39
CA LEU A 98 4.32 -16.20 -11.13
C LEU A 98 5.66 -15.49 -10.92
N ALA A 99 6.11 -15.37 -9.67
CA ALA A 99 7.31 -14.63 -9.28
C ALA A 99 8.59 -15.10 -9.99
N VAL A 100 8.79 -16.43 -10.10
CA VAL A 100 9.98 -17.01 -10.74
C VAL A 100 10.09 -16.67 -12.24
N THR A 101 8.98 -16.27 -12.86
CA THR A 101 8.91 -15.88 -14.28
C THR A 101 8.85 -14.37 -14.50
N SER A 102 8.91 -13.60 -13.41
CA SER A 102 8.88 -12.14 -13.43
C SER A 102 10.21 -11.53 -13.83
N ASP A 103 10.22 -10.21 -14.06
CA ASP A 103 11.44 -9.47 -14.40
C ASP A 103 12.42 -9.33 -13.20
N ARG A 104 11.99 -9.63 -11.97
CA ARG A 104 12.84 -9.60 -10.75
C ARG A 104 12.70 -10.91 -9.94
N PRO A 105 13.05 -12.07 -10.51
CA PRO A 105 12.71 -13.38 -9.92
C PRO A 105 13.49 -13.71 -8.63
N ASN A 106 14.54 -12.96 -8.32
CA ASN A 106 15.40 -13.20 -7.15
C ASN A 106 14.96 -12.44 -5.89
N LEU A 107 13.91 -11.63 -5.97
CA LEU A 107 13.33 -10.99 -4.78
C LEU A 107 12.73 -12.06 -3.84
N PRO A 108 12.77 -11.84 -2.51
CA PRO A 108 12.17 -12.73 -1.53
C PRO A 108 10.65 -12.54 -1.47
N TYR A 109 9.94 -12.97 -2.53
CA TYR A 109 8.50 -12.79 -2.61
C TYR A 109 7.76 -13.47 -1.47
N THR A 110 6.90 -12.70 -0.81
CA THR A 110 6.06 -13.13 0.31
C THR A 110 4.60 -12.83 -0.02
N PHE A 111 3.79 -13.88 -0.11
CA PHE A 111 2.36 -13.78 -0.42
C PHE A 111 1.55 -14.00 0.85
N GLN A 112 0.71 -13.04 1.21
CA GLN A 112 -0.06 -13.05 2.45
C GLN A 112 -1.55 -12.94 2.16
N VAL A 113 -2.35 -13.74 2.85
CA VAL A 113 -3.81 -13.64 2.77
C VAL A 113 -4.29 -12.72 3.88
N VAL A 114 -5.07 -11.71 3.51
CA VAL A 114 -5.67 -10.73 4.43
C VAL A 114 -7.13 -11.14 4.70
N ALA A 115 -7.51 -11.21 5.97
CA ALA A 115 -8.85 -11.53 6.42
C ALA A 115 -9.78 -10.32 6.24
N ASP A 116 -10.15 -10.06 4.99
CA ASP A 116 -11.02 -8.98 4.56
C ASP A 116 -11.94 -9.48 3.43
N ASP A 117 -13.23 -9.16 3.54
CA ASP A 117 -14.26 -9.58 2.59
C ASP A 117 -14.33 -8.68 1.35
N SER A 118 -13.57 -7.59 1.30
CA SER A 118 -13.47 -6.74 0.12
C SER A 118 -12.73 -7.45 -1.03
N ILE A 119 -13.12 -7.11 -2.26
CA ILE A 119 -12.41 -7.56 -3.45
C ILE A 119 -11.22 -6.63 -3.64
N ASN A 120 -10.08 -7.01 -3.07
CA ASN A 120 -8.84 -6.25 -3.18
C ASN A 120 -7.59 -7.15 -3.14
N ALA A 121 -6.51 -6.63 -3.71
CA ALA A 121 -5.15 -7.07 -3.52
C ALA A 121 -4.24 -5.85 -3.64
N PHE A 122 -3.07 -5.91 -3.03
CA PHE A 122 -2.08 -4.86 -3.16
C PHE A 122 -0.68 -5.42 -2.97
N ALA A 123 0.31 -4.72 -3.52
CA ALA A 123 1.71 -4.97 -3.25
C ALA A 123 2.36 -3.80 -2.53
N THR A 124 3.31 -4.12 -1.66
CA THR A 124 4.30 -3.14 -1.18
C THR A 124 5.63 -3.40 -1.87
N THR A 125 6.67 -2.70 -1.43
CA THR A 125 8.02 -2.91 -1.96
C THR A 125 8.67 -4.18 -1.41
N GLY A 126 9.78 -4.62 -2.01
CA GLY A 126 10.59 -5.73 -1.47
C GLY A 126 10.02 -7.14 -1.66
N GLY A 127 8.96 -7.31 -2.46
CA GLY A 127 8.39 -8.64 -2.77
C GLY A 127 7.13 -9.01 -2.01
N PHE A 128 6.55 -8.12 -1.21
CA PHE A 128 5.36 -8.42 -0.41
C PHE A 128 4.07 -8.16 -1.21
N VAL A 129 3.23 -9.19 -1.30
CA VAL A 129 1.92 -9.15 -1.96
C VAL A 129 0.84 -9.62 -0.99
N TYR A 130 -0.28 -8.90 -0.96
CA TYR A 130 -1.39 -9.11 -0.04
C TYR A 130 -2.66 -9.37 -0.85
N VAL A 131 -3.39 -10.42 -0.51
CA VAL A 131 -4.58 -10.88 -1.24
C VAL A 131 -5.74 -11.00 -0.25
N HIS A 132 -6.82 -10.25 -0.46
CA HIS A 132 -7.97 -10.27 0.44
C HIS A 132 -8.79 -11.56 0.23
N THR A 133 -9.40 -12.07 1.29
CA THR A 133 -10.31 -13.23 1.19
C THR A 133 -11.51 -12.97 0.29
N GLY A 134 -11.99 -11.73 0.19
CA GLY A 134 -13.04 -11.33 -0.76
C GLY A 134 -12.63 -11.49 -2.21
N LEU A 135 -11.40 -11.12 -2.56
CA LEU A 135 -10.84 -11.35 -3.90
C LEU A 135 -10.76 -12.84 -4.23
N ILE A 136 -10.26 -13.65 -3.28
CA ILE A 136 -10.15 -15.11 -3.47
C ILE A 136 -11.53 -15.73 -3.74
N LYS A 137 -12.57 -15.30 -3.02
CA LYS A 137 -13.95 -15.76 -3.22
C LYS A 137 -14.58 -15.26 -4.51
N ALA A 138 -14.18 -14.08 -4.99
CA ALA A 138 -14.71 -13.48 -6.21
C ALA A 138 -14.14 -14.08 -7.50
N ALA A 139 -12.93 -14.65 -7.46
CA ALA A 139 -12.33 -15.35 -8.58
C ALA A 139 -13.12 -16.62 -8.92
N SER A 140 -13.46 -16.81 -10.19
CA SER A 140 -14.19 -18.00 -10.64
C SER A 140 -13.27 -19.22 -10.78
N ASN A 141 -11.98 -18.97 -11.00
CA ASN A 141 -10.96 -19.99 -11.18
C ASN A 141 -9.56 -19.44 -10.82
N GLU A 142 -8.56 -20.32 -10.81
CA GLU A 142 -7.18 -19.98 -10.46
C GLU A 142 -6.54 -18.99 -11.44
N ALA A 143 -6.88 -19.05 -12.73
CA ALA A 143 -6.33 -18.15 -13.75
C ALA A 143 -6.76 -16.70 -13.51
N GLU A 144 -8.01 -16.46 -13.11
CA GLU A 144 -8.47 -15.12 -12.72
C GLU A 144 -7.70 -14.57 -11.53
N LEU A 145 -7.55 -15.38 -10.48
CA LEU A 145 -6.77 -15.01 -9.30
C LEU A 145 -5.30 -14.77 -9.64
N ALA A 146 -4.70 -15.64 -10.47
CA ALA A 146 -3.34 -15.49 -10.94
C ALA A 146 -3.14 -14.22 -11.77
N GLY A 147 -4.15 -13.78 -12.53
CA GLY A 147 -4.11 -12.50 -13.26
C GLY A 147 -3.93 -11.30 -12.33
N VAL A 148 -4.72 -11.22 -11.27
CA VAL A 148 -4.61 -10.15 -10.26
C VAL A 148 -3.28 -10.22 -9.52
N MET A 149 -2.85 -11.41 -9.11
CA MET A 149 -1.54 -11.56 -8.44
C MET A 149 -0.37 -11.21 -9.38
N ALA A 150 -0.47 -11.51 -10.67
CA ALA A 150 0.53 -11.16 -11.66
C ALA A 150 0.61 -9.65 -11.87
N HIS A 151 -0.53 -8.95 -11.82
CA HIS A 151 -0.61 -7.49 -11.82
C HIS A 151 0.12 -6.88 -10.62
N GLU A 152 -0.10 -7.39 -9.40
CA GLU A 152 0.62 -6.95 -8.21
C GLU A 152 2.14 -7.17 -8.30
N ILE A 153 2.57 -8.31 -8.85
CA ILE A 153 3.98 -8.57 -9.16
C ILE A 153 4.50 -7.58 -10.23
N GLY A 154 3.65 -7.16 -11.17
CA GLY A 154 3.90 -6.08 -12.12
C GLY A 154 4.26 -4.76 -11.42
N HIS A 155 3.51 -4.37 -10.38
CA HIS A 155 3.84 -3.18 -9.59
C HIS A 155 5.20 -3.29 -8.87
N ILE A 156 5.54 -4.48 -8.34
CA ILE A 156 6.83 -4.72 -7.68
C ILE A 156 7.99 -4.63 -8.68
N THR A 157 7.84 -5.29 -9.83
CA THR A 157 8.88 -5.32 -10.87
C THR A 157 9.06 -3.97 -11.55
N GLY A 158 7.98 -3.21 -11.74
CA GLY A 158 8.02 -1.81 -12.18
C GLY A 158 8.47 -0.81 -11.11
N ARG A 159 8.66 -1.25 -9.86
CA ARG A 159 9.02 -0.41 -8.70
C ARG A 159 8.06 0.77 -8.49
N HIS A 160 6.78 0.60 -8.82
CA HIS A 160 5.80 1.70 -8.84
C HIS A 160 5.61 2.35 -7.46
N VAL A 161 5.61 1.57 -6.37
CA VAL A 161 5.54 2.11 -5.01
C VAL A 161 6.74 3.02 -4.70
N ILE A 162 7.96 2.62 -5.09
CA ILE A 162 9.17 3.43 -4.88
C ILE A 162 9.13 4.72 -5.68
N GLN A 163 8.68 4.67 -6.95
CA GLN A 163 8.52 5.87 -7.78
C GLN A 163 7.50 6.85 -7.17
N ARG A 164 6.38 6.33 -6.65
CA ARG A 164 5.36 7.15 -5.97
C ARG A 164 5.89 7.74 -4.67
N MET A 165 6.66 6.98 -3.88
CA MET A 165 7.34 7.49 -2.69
C MET A 165 8.30 8.63 -3.05
N GLN A 166 9.05 8.49 -4.15
CA GLN A 166 9.94 9.55 -4.63
C GLN A 166 9.17 10.80 -5.04
N GLN A 167 8.09 10.66 -5.80
CA GLN A 167 7.23 11.78 -6.22
C GLN A 167 6.60 12.50 -5.01
N ALA A 168 6.08 11.74 -4.04
CA ALA A 168 5.52 12.29 -2.81
C ALA A 168 6.58 13.01 -1.97
N ALA A 169 7.78 12.43 -1.81
CA ALA A 169 8.89 13.08 -1.12
C ALA A 169 9.31 14.40 -1.80
N ILE A 170 9.30 14.45 -3.14
CA ILE A 170 9.54 15.68 -3.90
C ILE A 170 8.43 16.71 -3.65
N ALA A 171 7.17 16.30 -3.76
CA ALA A 171 6.02 17.17 -3.57
C ALA A 171 5.95 17.76 -2.16
N SER A 172 6.34 16.99 -1.14
CA SER A 172 6.40 17.45 0.25
C SER A 172 7.62 18.34 0.56
N GLY A 173 8.49 18.62 -0.41
CA GLY A 173 9.73 19.38 -0.19
C GLY A 173 10.80 18.62 0.60
N ILE A 174 10.57 17.33 0.89
CA ILE A 174 11.48 16.46 1.64
C ILE A 174 12.67 16.04 0.75
N ALA A 175 12.49 15.98 -0.57
CA ALA A 175 13.54 15.58 -1.53
C ALA A 175 14.70 16.58 -1.68
N GLY A 176 14.64 17.77 -1.06
CA GLY A 176 15.78 18.68 -0.95
C GLY A 176 16.85 18.19 0.04
N ALA A 177 16.50 17.24 0.92
CA ALA A 177 17.44 16.49 1.73
C ALA A 177 17.89 15.27 0.91
N LEU A 178 19.20 15.03 0.81
CA LEU A 178 19.80 13.87 0.11
C LEU A 178 19.35 12.50 0.68
N GLU A 179 18.54 12.52 1.73
CA GLU A 179 18.38 11.47 2.72
C GLU A 179 16.99 11.64 3.39
N VAL A 180 16.09 10.68 3.19
CA VAL A 180 14.77 10.65 3.86
C VAL A 180 14.81 9.70 5.04
N ARG A 181 14.24 10.09 6.19
CA ARG A 181 14.19 9.21 7.36
C ARG A 181 13.36 7.96 7.08
N GLN A 182 13.83 6.82 7.56
CA GLN A 182 13.19 5.52 7.36
C GLN A 182 11.73 5.47 7.85
N ASP A 183 11.42 6.04 9.01
CA ASP A 183 10.07 6.06 9.60
C ASP A 183 9.06 6.76 8.69
N THR A 184 9.46 7.89 8.11
CA THR A 184 8.66 8.64 7.13
C THR A 184 8.39 7.80 5.89
N LEU A 185 9.40 7.07 5.39
CA LEU A 185 9.24 6.20 4.22
C LEU A 185 8.33 5.01 4.49
N VAL A 186 8.41 4.40 5.67
CA VAL A 186 7.52 3.29 6.06
C VAL A 186 6.06 3.74 6.06
N ASN A 187 5.76 4.87 6.72
CA ASN A 187 4.40 5.40 6.77
C ASN A 187 3.88 5.80 5.39
N LEU A 188 4.71 6.46 4.58
CA LEU A 188 4.36 6.86 3.23
C LEU A 188 4.13 5.63 2.33
N GLY A 189 5.00 4.62 2.41
CA GLY A 189 4.87 3.37 1.66
C GLY A 189 3.59 2.61 2.01
N MET A 190 3.23 2.53 3.29
CA MET A 190 1.97 1.96 3.76
C MET A 190 0.77 2.72 3.20
N GLN A 191 0.76 4.05 3.32
CA GLN A 191 -0.33 4.89 2.81
C GLN A 191 -0.50 4.75 1.29
N LEU A 192 0.60 4.73 0.53
CA LEU A 192 0.55 4.59 -0.93
C LEU A 192 0.02 3.22 -1.37
N ALA A 193 0.29 2.17 -0.60
CA ALA A 193 -0.18 0.82 -0.90
C ALA A 193 -1.67 0.61 -0.58
N LEU A 194 -2.20 1.25 0.47
CA LEU A 194 -3.57 1.04 0.93
C LEU A 194 -4.58 2.07 0.40
N GLU A 195 -4.20 3.35 0.33
CA GLU A 195 -5.18 4.44 0.24
C GLU A 195 -5.14 5.18 -1.09
N LEU A 196 -3.95 5.33 -1.66
CA LEU A 196 -3.76 6.22 -2.79
C LEU A 196 -3.80 5.46 -4.12
N PRO A 197 -4.58 5.93 -5.11
CA PRO A 197 -4.63 5.29 -6.41
C PRO A 197 -3.29 5.38 -7.13
N ASN A 198 -3.00 4.37 -7.95
CA ASN A 198 -1.88 4.40 -8.87
C ASN A 198 -2.14 5.33 -10.07
N SER A 199 -1.06 5.73 -10.76
CA SER A 199 -1.18 6.46 -12.02
C SER A 199 -1.64 5.52 -13.13
N ARG A 200 -2.24 6.08 -14.19
CA ARG A 200 -2.69 5.29 -15.36
C ARG A 200 -1.50 4.58 -16.01
N GLU A 201 -0.36 5.25 -16.09
CA GLU A 201 0.87 4.72 -16.68
C GLU A 201 1.39 3.51 -15.87
N ALA A 202 1.35 3.60 -14.54
CA ALA A 202 1.75 2.49 -13.67
C ALA A 202 0.80 1.30 -13.81
N GLU A 203 -0.50 1.53 -13.95
CA GLU A 203 -1.49 0.46 -14.18
C GLU A 203 -1.29 -0.23 -15.53
N TYR A 204 -1.00 0.50 -16.62
CA TYR A 204 -0.70 -0.14 -17.92
C TYR A 204 0.61 -0.92 -17.92
N ASP A 205 1.65 -0.39 -17.26
CA ASP A 205 2.93 -1.12 -17.15
C ASP A 205 2.75 -2.39 -16.31
N ALA A 206 2.02 -2.32 -15.19
CA ALA A 206 1.69 -3.47 -14.35
C ALA A 206 0.82 -4.50 -15.09
N ASP A 207 -0.19 -4.07 -15.86
CA ASP A 207 -0.99 -4.93 -16.75
C ASP A 207 -0.10 -5.70 -17.73
N ARG A 208 0.77 -4.97 -18.43
CA ARG A 208 1.63 -5.54 -19.46
C ARG A 208 2.61 -6.55 -18.86
N ARG A 209 3.27 -6.20 -17.74
CA ARG A 209 4.17 -7.12 -17.02
C ARG A 209 3.41 -8.33 -16.49
N GLY A 210 2.27 -8.11 -15.84
CA GLY A 210 1.42 -9.16 -15.30
C GLY A 210 0.97 -10.13 -16.37
N PHE A 211 0.51 -9.64 -17.52
CA PHE A 211 0.13 -10.45 -18.67
C PHE A 211 1.27 -11.36 -19.14
N HIS A 212 2.48 -10.80 -19.35
CA HIS A 212 3.64 -11.59 -19.77
C HIS A 212 4.10 -12.58 -18.70
N ASN A 213 4.08 -12.21 -17.42
CA ASN A 213 4.42 -13.10 -16.31
C ASN A 213 3.45 -14.29 -16.24
N MET A 214 2.15 -14.02 -16.38
CA MET A 214 1.10 -15.04 -16.41
C MET A 214 1.31 -16.02 -17.57
N GLY A 215 1.60 -15.50 -18.77
CA GLY A 215 1.90 -16.31 -19.95
C GLY A 215 3.17 -17.16 -19.80
N ARG A 216 4.25 -16.61 -19.24
CA ARG A 216 5.50 -17.34 -18.95
C ARG A 216 5.33 -18.41 -17.87
N ALA A 217 4.50 -18.16 -16.86
CA ALA A 217 4.08 -19.14 -15.87
C ALA A 217 3.13 -20.22 -16.45
N GLY A 218 2.71 -20.04 -17.70
CA GLY A 218 1.88 -20.96 -18.47
C GLY A 218 0.43 -21.00 -18.01
N TYR A 219 -0.09 -19.96 -17.36
CA TYR A 219 -1.52 -19.80 -17.08
C TYR A 219 -2.29 -19.39 -18.35
N ASP A 220 -3.59 -19.63 -18.37
CA ASP A 220 -4.47 -19.05 -19.40
C ASP A 220 -4.63 -17.54 -19.17
N THR A 221 -3.98 -16.73 -20.01
CA THR A 221 -3.99 -15.26 -19.96
C THR A 221 -5.38 -14.64 -20.10
N ASN A 222 -6.38 -15.38 -20.59
CA ASN A 222 -7.77 -14.92 -20.58
C ASN A 222 -8.32 -14.74 -19.16
N GLY A 223 -7.76 -15.42 -18.15
CA GLY A 223 -8.17 -15.23 -16.75
C GLY A 223 -7.98 -13.80 -16.27
N PHE A 224 -6.88 -13.14 -16.67
CA PHE A 224 -6.67 -11.74 -16.30
C PHE A 224 -7.73 -10.83 -16.94
N ILE A 225 -7.99 -11.03 -18.24
CA ILE A 225 -9.01 -10.27 -18.98
C ILE A 225 -10.40 -10.51 -18.37
N SER A 226 -10.77 -11.76 -18.08
CA SER A 226 -12.10 -12.10 -17.57
C SER A 226 -12.33 -11.52 -16.17
N PHE A 227 -11.31 -11.52 -15.31
CA PHE A 227 -11.42 -10.90 -13.99
C PHE A 227 -11.57 -9.37 -14.08
N MET A 228 -10.79 -8.71 -14.94
CA MET A 228 -10.93 -7.25 -15.15
C MET A 228 -12.33 -6.89 -15.66
N GLN A 229 -12.86 -7.66 -16.61
CA GLN A 229 -14.24 -7.48 -17.09
C GLN A 229 -15.28 -7.74 -16.00
N LYS A 230 -15.03 -8.70 -15.10
CA LYS A 230 -15.91 -8.98 -13.96
C LYS A 230 -15.99 -7.78 -13.01
N LEU A 231 -14.85 -7.13 -12.73
CA LEU A 231 -14.80 -5.92 -11.91
C LEU A 231 -15.56 -4.75 -12.55
N GLU A 232 -15.41 -4.54 -13.86
CA GLU A 232 -16.12 -3.47 -14.60
C GLU A 232 -17.65 -3.66 -14.62
N ARG A 233 -18.11 -4.92 -14.59
CA ARG A 233 -19.54 -5.27 -14.65
C ARG A 233 -20.24 -5.23 -13.30
N GLN A 234 -19.49 -5.10 -12.20
CA GLN A 234 -20.08 -5.02 -10.87
C GLN A 234 -20.84 -3.69 -10.74
N GLY A 235 -22.16 -3.75 -10.88
CA GLY A 235 -23.03 -2.58 -10.69
C GLY A 235 -23.01 -2.09 -9.24
N GLY A 236 -23.24 -0.79 -9.04
CA GLY A 236 -23.20 -0.14 -7.73
C GLY A 236 -21.88 0.58 -7.46
N SER A 237 -21.41 0.57 -6.22
CA SER A 237 -20.09 1.11 -5.88
C SER A 237 -18.99 0.24 -6.46
N PRO A 238 -17.97 0.81 -7.13
CA PRO A 238 -16.84 0.06 -7.62
C PRO A 238 -16.17 -0.76 -6.51
N PRO A 239 -15.66 -1.97 -6.81
CA PRO A 239 -14.84 -2.73 -5.88
C PRO A 239 -13.67 -1.92 -5.35
N GLU A 240 -13.21 -2.24 -4.14
CA GLU A 240 -12.06 -1.56 -3.52
C GLU A 240 -10.82 -1.62 -4.43
N PHE A 241 -10.60 -2.76 -5.11
CA PHE A 241 -9.56 -2.89 -6.13
C PHE A 241 -9.60 -1.77 -7.19
N LEU A 242 -10.77 -1.36 -7.70
CA LEU A 242 -10.84 -0.28 -8.70
C LEU A 242 -10.62 1.12 -8.09
N SER A 243 -10.67 1.24 -6.77
CA SER A 243 -10.37 2.50 -6.08
C SER A 243 -8.86 2.72 -5.97
N THR A 244 -8.08 1.66 -5.76
CA THR A 244 -6.61 1.71 -5.72
C THR A 244 -5.96 1.50 -7.10
N HIS A 245 -6.62 0.73 -7.98
CA HIS A 245 -6.21 0.42 -9.34
C HIS A 245 -7.20 1.01 -10.35
N PRO A 246 -7.13 2.32 -10.64
CA PRO A 246 -8.10 2.96 -11.51
C PRO A 246 -8.06 2.35 -12.92
N ASN A 247 -9.25 2.14 -13.49
CA ASN A 247 -9.39 1.68 -14.85
C ASN A 247 -9.90 2.83 -15.75
N PRO A 248 -9.03 3.46 -16.55
CA PRO A 248 -9.42 4.52 -17.47
C PRO A 248 -10.27 4.05 -18.68
N GLY A 249 -10.69 2.77 -18.72
CA GLY A 249 -11.63 2.22 -19.70
C GLY A 249 -11.00 1.49 -20.89
N ASN A 250 -9.68 1.45 -20.99
CA ASN A 250 -8.93 0.82 -22.09
C ASN A 250 -7.95 -0.27 -21.61
N ARG A 251 -7.90 -0.60 -20.31
CA ARG A 251 -7.04 -1.66 -19.79
C ARG A 251 -7.44 -3.03 -20.34
N VAL A 252 -8.75 -3.35 -20.31
CA VAL A 252 -9.30 -4.58 -20.89
C VAL A 252 -8.97 -4.68 -22.38
N SER A 253 -9.17 -3.62 -23.16
CA SER A 253 -8.85 -3.64 -24.60
C SER A 253 -7.35 -3.83 -24.86
N ASN A 254 -6.48 -3.27 -24.02
CA ASN A 254 -5.04 -3.45 -24.15
C ASN A 254 -4.62 -4.89 -23.84
N LEU A 255 -5.15 -5.49 -22.77
CA LEU A 255 -4.92 -6.90 -22.44
C LEU A 255 -5.44 -7.83 -23.55
N GLN A 256 -6.61 -7.52 -24.14
CA GLN A 256 -7.14 -8.25 -25.29
C GLN A 256 -6.23 -8.14 -26.51
N ALA A 257 -5.64 -6.97 -26.77
CA ALA A 257 -4.68 -6.79 -27.86
C ALA A 257 -3.42 -7.65 -27.63
N LEU A 258 -2.84 -7.62 -26.43
CA LEU A 258 -1.69 -8.48 -26.06
C LEU A 258 -2.01 -9.97 -26.23
N ASN A 259 -3.22 -10.39 -25.87
CA ASN A 259 -3.67 -11.76 -26.02
C ASN A 259 -3.88 -12.16 -27.49
N ALA A 260 -4.37 -11.24 -28.32
CA ALA A 260 -4.57 -11.46 -29.75
C ALA A 260 -3.25 -11.62 -30.52
N GLU A 261 -2.12 -11.10 -30.00
CA GLU A 261 -0.79 -11.36 -30.56
C GLU A 261 -0.41 -12.85 -30.52
N GLY A 262 -1.04 -13.65 -29.66
CA GLY A 262 -0.82 -15.10 -29.61
C GLY A 262 0.55 -15.52 -29.07
N THR A 263 1.22 -14.62 -28.33
CA THR A 263 2.58 -14.84 -27.78
C THR A 263 2.67 -16.08 -26.88
N TYR A 264 1.60 -16.44 -26.17
CA TYR A 264 1.55 -17.58 -25.27
C TYR A 264 0.45 -18.55 -25.69
N ALA A 265 0.75 -19.85 -25.67
CA ALA A 265 -0.24 -20.87 -25.96
C ALA A 265 -1.31 -20.92 -24.85
N ASN A 266 -2.58 -20.94 -25.23
CA ASN A 266 -3.64 -21.22 -24.27
C ASN A 266 -3.60 -22.72 -23.89
N THR A 267 -3.04 -23.02 -22.72
CA THR A 267 -2.96 -24.39 -22.18
C THR A 267 -4.16 -24.74 -21.30
N GLY A 268 -5.10 -23.81 -21.07
CA GLY A 268 -6.21 -23.96 -20.14
C GLY A 268 -5.81 -24.04 -18.66
N ARG A 269 -4.53 -23.85 -18.32
CA ARG A 269 -4.06 -23.93 -16.93
C ARG A 269 -4.81 -22.91 -16.05
N GLY A 270 -5.32 -23.40 -14.94
CA GLY A 270 -5.99 -22.60 -13.93
C GLY A 270 -7.45 -22.27 -14.26
N THR A 271 -8.01 -22.78 -15.35
CA THR A 271 -9.40 -22.49 -15.75
C THR A 271 -10.44 -23.41 -15.08
N ASP A 272 -10.01 -24.48 -14.40
CA ASP A 272 -10.89 -25.39 -13.67
C ASP A 272 -11.47 -24.73 -12.41
N ALA A 273 -12.74 -24.32 -12.52
CA ALA A 273 -13.49 -23.71 -11.43
C ALA A 273 -13.73 -24.67 -10.26
N ALA A 274 -13.94 -25.97 -10.50
CA ALA A 274 -14.18 -26.94 -9.45
C ALA A 274 -12.90 -27.19 -8.63
N ALA A 275 -11.76 -27.26 -9.30
CA ALA A 275 -10.45 -27.33 -8.64
C ALA A 275 -10.22 -26.09 -7.76
N HIS A 276 -10.46 -24.89 -8.28
CA HIS A 276 -10.34 -23.66 -7.50
C HIS A 276 -11.25 -23.66 -6.26
N GLN A 277 -12.54 -23.97 -6.43
CA GLN A 277 -13.51 -24.05 -5.33
C GLN A 277 -13.12 -25.09 -4.27
N ALA A 278 -12.53 -26.21 -4.67
CA ALA A 278 -12.02 -27.20 -3.73
C ALA A 278 -10.84 -26.68 -2.90
N ARG A 279 -9.95 -25.88 -3.50
CA ARG A 279 -8.76 -25.30 -2.83
C ARG A 279 -9.10 -24.19 -1.86
N ILE A 280 -10.18 -23.45 -2.10
CA ILE A 280 -10.63 -22.35 -1.23
C ILE A 280 -11.70 -22.78 -0.22
N ARG A 281 -12.03 -24.08 -0.16
CA ARG A 281 -13.05 -24.60 0.75
C ARG A 281 -12.72 -24.23 2.20
N GLY A 282 -13.66 -23.57 2.87
CA GLY A 282 -13.49 -23.11 4.26
C GLY A 282 -12.97 -21.68 4.40
N LEU A 283 -12.84 -20.93 3.30
CA LEU A 283 -13.05 -19.48 3.28
C LEU A 283 -14.55 -19.15 3.33
#